data_AF-A0A6V8E3K1-F1
#
_entry.id   AF-A0A6V8E3K1-F1
#
_cell.length_a   1.000
_cell.length_b   1.000
_cell.length_c   1.000
_cell.angle_alpha   90.00
_cell.angle_beta   90.00
_cell.angle_gamma   90.00
#
_symmetry.space_group_name_H-M   'P 1'
#
loop_
_entity.id
_entity.type
_entity.pdbx_description
1 polymer ?
#
loop_
_entity_poly.entity_id
_entity_poly.type
_entity_poly.pdbx_seq_one_letter_code
_entity_poly.pdbx_strand_id
1 'polypeptide(L)'
;MATDLGGDFCLVCGAEPPLFGDRMCEPCLRARTVLAKVPENVPWVRCARCGIVEIDGKWENTTEDEVWDELLHRNLVVHERAEDIQLGMEPVKVSDRHTLLHIQLEGVIDNLLFQEEHTMRARMANGVC
;
A
#
# COMPACT_ATOMS: atom_id res chain seq x y z
N MET A 1 29.46 -10.75 -41.52
CA MET A 1 28.25 -10.47 -40.73
C MET A 1 28.76 -10.10 -39.35
N ALA A 2 28.71 -8.81 -38.99
CA ALA A 2 29.12 -8.38 -37.65
C ALA A 2 28.12 -8.99 -36.67
N THR A 3 28.60 -9.86 -35.79
CA THR A 3 27.82 -10.38 -34.67
C THR A 3 27.53 -9.18 -33.77
N ASP A 4 26.30 -8.68 -33.83
CA ASP A 4 25.84 -7.62 -32.92
C ASP A 4 25.77 -8.21 -31.51
N LEU A 5 26.85 -8.01 -30.75
CA LEU A 5 26.94 -8.40 -29.34
C LEU A 5 26.40 -7.28 -28.42
N GLY A 6 25.65 -6.31 -28.96
CA GLY A 6 25.29 -5.07 -28.28
C GLY A 6 23.79 -4.76 -28.16
N GLY A 7 22.91 -5.74 -28.35
CA GLY A 7 21.47 -5.55 -28.20
C GLY A 7 21.04 -5.20 -26.77
N ASP A 8 19.90 -4.51 -26.63
CA ASP A 8 19.23 -4.33 -25.35
C ASP A 8 18.63 -5.67 -24.88
N PHE A 9 18.91 -6.08 -23.65
CA PHE A 9 18.34 -7.29 -23.04
C PHE A 9 18.06 -7.10 -21.55
N CYS A 10 17.17 -7.92 -21.01
CA CYS A 10 16.81 -7.92 -19.60
C CYS A 10 18.01 -8.31 -18.73
N LEU A 11 18.41 -7.45 -17.79
CA LEU A 11 19.57 -7.71 -16.91
C LEU A 11 19.38 -8.90 -15.96
N VAL A 12 18.13 -9.36 -15.76
CA VAL A 12 17.81 -10.47 -14.85
C VAL A 12 17.76 -11.82 -15.56
N CYS A 13 17.16 -11.88 -16.76
CA CYS A 13 16.91 -13.15 -17.45
C CYS A 13 17.44 -13.22 -18.89
N GLY A 14 17.99 -12.15 -19.44
CA GLY A 14 18.52 -12.10 -20.80
C GLY A 14 17.47 -12.00 -21.91
N ALA A 15 16.19 -11.83 -21.57
CA ALA A 15 15.13 -11.65 -22.57
C ALA A 15 15.33 -10.40 -23.43
N GLU A 16 14.92 -10.47 -24.68
CA GLU A 16 14.92 -9.33 -25.61
C GLU A 16 13.88 -8.26 -25.19
N PRO A 17 13.94 -7.04 -25.77
CA PRO A 17 12.99 -5.98 -25.47
C PRO A 17 11.53 -6.34 -25.83
N PRO A 18 10.51 -5.68 -25.25
CA PRO A 18 10.60 -4.41 -24.52
C PRO A 18 11.16 -4.55 -23.10
N LEU A 19 11.92 -3.53 -22.70
CA LEU A 19 12.48 -3.39 -21.36
C LEU A 19 11.88 -2.17 -20.68
N PHE A 20 11.77 -2.25 -19.37
CA PHE A 20 11.17 -1.26 -18.47
C PHE A 20 12.14 -1.01 -17.32
N GLY A 21 11.93 0.09 -16.58
CA GLY A 21 12.70 0.43 -15.39
C GLY A 21 14.20 0.25 -15.58
N ASP A 22 14.83 -0.49 -14.65
CA ASP A 22 16.27 -0.82 -14.67
C ASP A 22 16.64 -1.87 -15.74
N ARG A 23 16.19 -1.67 -16.98
CA ARG A 23 16.47 -2.55 -18.13
C ARG A 23 16.03 -3.99 -17.84
N MET A 24 14.83 -4.14 -17.28
CA MET A 24 14.20 -5.42 -16.98
C MET A 24 13.02 -5.66 -17.92
N CYS A 25 12.80 -6.90 -18.35
CA CYS A 25 11.53 -7.26 -18.97
C CYS A 25 10.40 -7.21 -17.94
N GLU A 26 9.17 -7.04 -18.41
CA GLU A 26 7.98 -6.91 -17.55
C GLU A 26 7.87 -8.00 -16.46
N PRO A 27 8.04 -9.31 -16.74
CA PRO A 27 7.97 -10.33 -15.70
C PRO A 27 9.01 -10.15 -14.58
N CYS A 28 10.22 -9.75 -14.95
CA CYS A 28 11.31 -9.54 -13.97
C CYS A 28 11.07 -8.29 -13.13
N LEU A 29 10.54 -7.22 -13.73
CA LEU A 29 10.16 -6.02 -12.99
C LEU A 29 9.02 -6.32 -12.01
N ARG A 30 7.95 -6.98 -12.48
CA ARG A 30 6.78 -7.34 -11.64
C ARG A 30 7.13 -8.23 -10.47
N ALA A 31 8.05 -9.17 -10.64
CA ALA A 31 8.49 -10.06 -9.56
C ALA A 31 9.30 -9.34 -8.46
N ARG A 32 9.79 -8.13 -8.72
CA ARG A 32 10.72 -7.40 -7.83
C ARG A 32 10.17 -6.07 -7.35
N THR A 33 9.08 -5.59 -7.96
CA THR A 33 8.46 -4.30 -7.65
C THR A 33 7.20 -4.55 -6.86
N VAL A 34 7.07 -3.83 -5.74
CA VAL A 34 5.88 -3.82 -4.91
C VAL A 34 5.32 -2.40 -4.97
N LEU A 35 4.06 -2.26 -5.36
CA LEU A 35 3.38 -0.98 -5.52
C LEU A 35 3.20 -0.29 -4.17
N ALA A 36 2.77 -1.03 -3.14
CA ALA A 36 2.61 -0.46 -1.81
C ALA A 36 3.00 -1.42 -0.70
N LYS A 37 3.54 -0.85 0.37
CA LYS A 37 3.78 -1.55 1.64
C LYS A 37 2.68 -1.14 2.60
N VAL A 38 1.88 -2.12 3.02
CA VAL A 38 0.81 -1.96 4.00
C VAL A 38 1.10 -2.89 5.18
N PRO A 39 1.16 -2.38 6.42
CA PRO A 39 1.35 -3.25 7.58
C PRO A 39 0.11 -4.09 7.86
N GLU A 40 0.31 -5.34 8.26
CA GLU A 40 -0.80 -6.25 8.56
C GLU A 40 -1.64 -5.83 9.77
N ASN A 41 -1.04 -5.11 10.73
CA ASN A 41 -1.71 -4.76 11.98
C ASN A 41 -1.31 -3.36 12.43
N VAL A 42 -2.30 -2.48 12.62
CA VAL A 42 -2.09 -1.12 13.10
C VAL A 42 -2.95 -0.87 14.33
N PRO A 43 -2.36 -0.43 15.46
CA PRO A 43 -3.13 -0.05 16.63
C PRO A 43 -3.75 1.35 16.45
N TRP A 44 -4.92 1.56 17.05
CA TRP A 44 -5.51 2.89 17.25
C TRP A 44 -6.15 2.95 18.64
N VAL A 45 -6.27 4.15 19.21
CA VAL A 45 -6.72 4.31 20.59
C VAL A 45 -8.06 5.03 20.63
N ARG A 46 -8.98 4.48 21.42
CA ARG A 46 -10.29 5.09 21.70
C ARG A 46 -10.46 5.29 23.20
N CYS A 47 -10.98 6.44 23.61
CA CYS A 47 -11.25 6.74 25.00
C CYS A 47 -12.37 5.85 25.52
N ALA A 48 -12.09 5.08 26.59
CA ALA A 48 -13.07 4.17 27.18
C ALA A 48 -14.25 4.88 27.87
N ARG A 49 -14.13 6.19 28.14
CA ARG A 49 -15.14 6.97 28.87
C ARG A 49 -16.08 7.76 27.95
N CYS A 50 -15.54 8.45 26.95
CA CYS A 50 -16.32 9.34 26.09
C CYS A 50 -16.27 8.97 24.60
N GLY A 51 -15.46 7.98 24.21
CA GLY A 51 -15.48 7.42 22.86
C GLY A 51 -14.72 8.21 21.79
N ILE A 52 -14.14 9.36 22.12
CA ILE A 52 -13.23 10.11 21.23
C ILE A 52 -11.94 9.33 20.98
N VAL A 53 -11.25 9.64 19.89
CA VAL A 53 -10.10 8.85 19.41
C VAL A 53 -8.81 9.63 19.53
N GLU A 54 -7.70 8.92 19.74
CA GLU A 54 -6.37 9.52 19.69
C GLU A 54 -5.82 9.43 18.26
N ILE A 55 -5.54 10.59 17.67
CA ILE A 55 -4.86 10.73 16.38
C ILE A 55 -3.68 11.68 16.59
N ASP A 56 -2.47 11.22 16.28
CA ASP A 56 -1.25 12.02 16.41
C ASP A 56 -0.98 12.62 17.81
N GLY A 57 -1.36 11.91 18.86
CA GLY A 57 -1.25 12.40 20.24
C GLY A 57 -2.29 13.47 20.61
N LYS A 58 -3.29 13.72 19.76
CA LYS A 58 -4.44 14.58 20.05
C LYS A 58 -5.71 13.75 20.16
N TRP A 59 -6.60 14.18 21.04
CA TRP A 59 -7.90 13.56 21.23
C TRP A 59 -8.96 14.32 20.44
N GLU A 60 -9.56 13.65 19.47
CA GLU A 60 -10.47 14.28 18.51
C GLU A 60 -11.79 13.51 18.45
N ASN A 61 -12.89 14.25 18.25
CA ASN A 61 -14.20 13.67 18.04
C ASN A 61 -14.42 13.53 16.54
N THR A 62 -14.24 12.30 16.04
CA THR A 62 -14.21 11.97 14.61
C THR A 62 -15.00 10.68 14.38
N THR A 63 -15.29 10.40 13.12
CA THR A 63 -15.99 9.19 12.68
C THR A 63 -15.04 8.01 12.51
N GLU A 64 -15.57 6.77 12.46
CA GLU A 64 -14.72 5.60 12.17
C GLU A 64 -14.10 5.70 10.77
N ASP A 65 -14.81 6.26 9.79
CA ASP A 65 -14.30 6.44 8.43
C ASP A 65 -13.07 7.36 8.39
N GLU A 66 -13.12 8.48 9.11
CA GLU A 66 -11.97 9.39 9.25
C GLU A 66 -10.79 8.71 9.96
N VAL A 67 -11.05 7.80 10.93
CA VAL A 67 -9.99 6.98 11.53
C VAL A 67 -9.36 6.05 10.50
N TRP A 68 -10.15 5.38 9.67
CA TRP A 68 -9.63 4.45 8.66
C TRP A 68 -8.75 5.17 7.63
N ASP A 69 -9.22 6.32 7.13
CA ASP A 69 -8.47 7.16 6.20
C ASP A 69 -7.14 7.60 6.80
N GLU A 70 -7.15 8.05 8.06
CA GLU A 70 -5.94 8.50 8.75
C GLU A 70 -4.96 7.35 9.01
N LEU A 71 -5.46 6.18 9.44
CA LEU A 71 -4.61 4.99 9.62
C LEU A 71 -3.97 4.57 8.30
N LEU A 72 -4.72 4.62 7.20
CA LEU A 72 -4.20 4.29 5.89
C LEU A 72 -3.14 5.30 5.45
N HIS A 73 -3.45 6.59 5.53
CA HIS A 73 -2.55 7.68 5.13
C HIS A 73 -1.20 7.63 5.86
N ARG A 74 -1.20 7.29 7.16
CA ARG A 74 0.03 7.23 7.97
C ARG A 74 0.90 6.00 7.71
N ASN A 75 0.26 4.87 7.40
CA ASN A 75 0.93 3.57 7.43
C ASN A 75 1.19 2.99 6.04
N LEU A 76 0.46 3.45 5.03
CA LEU A 76 0.64 3.01 3.66
C LEU A 76 1.81 3.77 3.02
N VAL A 77 2.78 3.03 2.51
CA VAL A 77 3.91 3.60 1.77
C VAL A 77 3.84 3.11 0.33
N VAL A 78 3.58 4.04 -0.59
CA VAL A 78 3.59 3.78 -2.03
C VAL A 78 5.03 3.78 -2.55
N HIS A 79 5.28 2.98 -3.58
CA HIS A 79 6.53 2.95 -4.31
C HIS A 79 6.89 4.34 -4.87
N GLU A 80 8.17 4.73 -4.73
CA GLU A 80 8.63 6.10 -5.03
C GLU A 80 8.46 6.54 -6.50
N ARG A 81 8.48 5.57 -7.42
CA ARG A 81 8.32 5.76 -8.87
C ARG A 81 6.88 5.53 -9.37
N ALA A 82 5.93 5.36 -8.47
CA ALA A 82 4.56 5.08 -8.85
C ALA A 82 3.78 6.37 -9.15
N GLU A 83 3.04 6.34 -10.24
CA GLU A 83 2.22 7.44 -10.76
C GLU A 83 0.77 6.95 -10.92
N ASP A 84 -0.17 7.90 -11.14
CA ASP A 84 -1.60 7.62 -11.34
C ASP A 84 -2.22 6.68 -10.30
N ILE A 85 -1.87 6.90 -9.02
CA ILE A 85 -2.33 6.06 -7.91
C ILE A 85 -3.84 6.20 -7.71
N GLN A 86 -4.52 5.06 -7.71
CA GLN A 86 -5.90 4.92 -7.28
C GLN A 86 -5.94 4.01 -6.06
N LEU A 87 -6.74 4.41 -5.06
CA LEU A 87 -6.90 3.68 -3.82
C LEU A 87 -8.38 3.49 -3.54
N GLY A 88 -8.77 2.24 -3.29
CA GLY A 88 -10.06 1.87 -2.73
C GLY A 88 -9.85 1.20 -1.37
N MET A 89 -10.75 1.47 -0.43
CA MET A 89 -10.75 0.84 0.89
C MET A 89 -12.17 0.43 1.27
N GLU A 90 -12.31 -0.78 1.80
CA GLU A 90 -13.55 -1.30 2.36
C GLU A 90 -13.30 -1.79 3.80
N PRO A 91 -13.88 -1.13 4.83
CA PRO A 91 -13.76 -1.55 6.22
C PRO A 91 -14.78 -2.64 6.58
N VAL A 92 -14.30 -3.77 7.11
CA VAL A 92 -15.11 -4.88 7.60
C VAL A 92 -14.90 -5.05 9.10
N LYS A 93 -15.93 -4.73 9.88
CA LYS A 93 -15.91 -4.89 11.34
C LYS A 93 -16.01 -6.37 11.71
N VAL A 94 -14.94 -6.90 12.33
CA VAL A 94 -14.87 -8.30 12.80
C VAL A 94 -15.27 -8.42 14.27
N SER A 95 -14.98 -7.40 15.07
CA SER A 95 -15.42 -7.29 16.47
C SER A 95 -15.43 -5.83 16.91
N ASP A 96 -15.84 -5.56 18.15
CA ASP A 96 -15.78 -4.22 18.73
C ASP A 96 -14.36 -3.64 18.83
N ARG A 97 -13.33 -4.48 18.70
CA ARG A 97 -11.93 -4.05 18.78
C ARG A 97 -11.10 -4.32 17.53
N HIS A 98 -11.69 -4.93 16.50
CA HIS A 98 -10.96 -5.35 15.32
C HIS A 98 -11.77 -5.02 14.07
N THR A 99 -11.18 -4.21 13.20
CA THR A 99 -11.69 -3.91 11.86
C THR A 99 -10.63 -4.35 10.86
N LEU A 100 -11.03 -5.07 9.82
CA LEU A 100 -10.18 -5.37 8.68
C LEU A 100 -10.43 -4.31 7.61
N LEU A 101 -9.38 -3.67 7.13
CA LEU A 101 -9.42 -2.75 6.02
C LEU A 101 -8.92 -3.52 4.80
N HIS A 102 -9.83 -3.83 3.88
CA HIS A 102 -9.50 -4.38 2.58
C HIS A 102 -9.13 -3.23 1.66
N ILE A 103 -7.90 -3.21 1.19
CA ILE A 103 -7.33 -2.08 0.46
C ILE A 103 -6.98 -2.57 -0.93
N GLN A 104 -7.49 -1.89 -1.95
CA GLN A 104 -7.15 -2.09 -3.35
C GLN A 104 -6.33 -0.89 -3.82
N LEU A 105 -5.17 -1.16 -4.41
CA LEU A 105 -4.34 -0.14 -5.02
C LEU A 105 -4.10 -0.45 -6.48
N GLU A 106 -4.20 0.58 -7.28
CA GLU A 106 -3.76 0.57 -8.66
C GLU A 106 -2.78 1.73 -8.86
N GLY A 107 -1.79 1.52 -9.72
CA GLY A 107 -0.82 2.55 -10.04
C GLY A 107 0.09 2.13 -11.18
N VAL A 108 0.75 3.10 -11.79
CA VAL A 108 1.66 2.87 -12.91
C VAL A 108 3.10 3.03 -12.43
N ILE A 109 3.94 2.01 -12.66
CA ILE A 109 5.39 2.08 -12.43
C ILE A 109 6.07 1.70 -13.73
N ASP A 110 6.96 2.55 -14.23
CA ASP A 110 7.69 2.33 -15.49
C ASP A 110 6.76 1.99 -16.66
N ASN A 111 5.66 2.74 -16.82
CA ASN A 111 4.65 2.55 -17.86
C ASN A 111 3.88 1.20 -17.78
N LEU A 112 4.00 0.48 -16.67
CA LEU A 112 3.26 -0.75 -16.43
C LEU A 112 2.24 -0.54 -15.32
N LEU A 113 1.00 -0.97 -15.55
CA LEU A 113 -0.04 -0.98 -14.53
C LEU A 113 0.25 -2.08 -13.51
N PHE A 114 0.28 -1.71 -12.23
CA PHE A 114 0.32 -2.59 -11.07
C PHE A 114 -1.02 -2.51 -10.35
N GLN A 115 -1.51 -3.67 -9.93
CA GLN A 115 -2.72 -3.80 -9.12
C GLN A 115 -2.36 -4.71 -7.94
N GLU A 116 -2.64 -4.24 -6.73
CA GLU A 116 -2.36 -4.97 -5.50
C GLU A 116 -3.55 -4.90 -4.55
N GLU A 117 -3.78 -6.01 -3.86
CA GLU A 117 -4.76 -6.11 -2.79
C GLU A 117 -4.04 -6.38 -1.48
N HIS A 118 -4.36 -5.58 -0.46
CA HIS A 118 -3.79 -5.68 0.88
C HIS A 118 -4.90 -5.81 1.91
N THR A 119 -4.58 -6.39 3.07
CA THR A 119 -5.49 -6.42 4.22
C THR A 119 -4.75 -5.91 5.45
N MET A 120 -5.24 -4.82 6.02
CA MET A 120 -4.72 -4.22 7.24
C MET A 120 -5.71 -4.40 8.39
N ARG A 121 -5.25 -4.89 9.54
CA ARG A 121 -6.08 -5.03 10.73
C ARG A 121 -5.90 -3.84 11.66
N ALA A 122 -6.94 -3.02 11.76
CA ALA A 122 -7.02 -1.98 12.76
C ALA A 122 -7.42 -2.59 14.12
N ARG A 123 -6.53 -2.44 15.11
CA ARG A 123 -6.71 -2.98 16.48
C ARG A 123 -6.98 -1.85 17.45
N MET A 124 -8.19 -1.79 17.97
CA MET A 124 -8.57 -0.78 18.95
C MET A 124 -7.98 -1.12 20.33
N ALA A 125 -7.27 -0.16 20.90
CA ALA A 125 -6.86 -0.15 22.29
C ALA A 125 -7.66 0.90 23.07
N ASN A 126 -7.87 0.64 24.36
CA ASN A 126 -8.52 1.59 25.24
C ASN A 126 -7.49 2.58 25.78
N GLY A 127 -7.82 3.87 25.71
CA GLY A 127 -7.10 4.94 26.39
C GLY A 127 -8.03 5.78 27.27
N VAL A 128 -7.46 6.83 27.88
CA VAL A 128 -8.19 7.85 28.64
C VAL A 128 -7.64 9.22 28.21
N CYS A 129 -8.55 10.08 27.75
CA CYS A 129 -8.26 11.45 27.32
C CYS A 129 -8.08 12.42 28.49
#